data_AF-A0A4Y2N7L6-F1
#
_entry.id   AF-A0A4Y2N7L6-F1
#
_cell.length_a   1.000
_cell.length_b   1.000
_cell.length_c   1.000
_cell.angle_alpha   90.00
_cell.angle_beta   90.00
_cell.angle_gamma   90.00
#
_symmetry.space_group_name_H-M   'P 1'
#
loop_
_entity.id
_entity.type
_entity.pdbx_description
1 polymer ?
#
loop_
_entity_poly.entity_id
_entity_poly.type
_entity_poly.pdbx_seq_one_letter_code
_entity_poly.pdbx_strand_id
1 'polypeptide(L)'
;MYPLRMIVGSSGQGKALPQEDRGTSEREDRRVQGMAHPTASAAEIRAAVGTTVTQRTVTNRLLQGQLRDRRPVACIPLTPNHCRLRRQWCQARAHWRRDWRSVVFSDESRFCLVASDGRVLVRRRQVSACNQPVCGLDTLDLHLELWSVEQFPVTAGALSWSSHVP
;
A
#
# COMPACT_ATOMS: atom_id res chain seq x y z
N MET A 1 -46.89 -47.05 15.49
CA MET A 1 -45.56 -47.23 16.12
C MET A 1 -44.59 -47.57 15.00
N TYR A 2 -43.98 -46.57 14.37
CA TYR A 2 -43.08 -46.77 13.22
C TYR A 2 -41.64 -46.59 13.68
N PRO A 3 -40.74 -47.57 13.48
CA PRO A 3 -39.34 -47.40 13.82
C PRO A 3 -38.62 -46.54 12.77
N LEU A 4 -37.85 -45.57 13.27
CA LEU A 4 -36.97 -44.66 12.54
C LEU A 4 -35.91 -45.44 11.75
N ARG A 5 -35.87 -45.23 10.43
CA ARG A 5 -34.78 -45.71 9.56
C ARG A 5 -33.69 -44.64 9.52
N MET A 6 -32.56 -44.93 10.17
CA MET A 6 -31.34 -44.12 10.15
C MET A 6 -30.84 -44.01 8.70
N ILE A 7 -30.84 -42.81 8.13
CA ILE A 7 -30.14 -42.52 6.88
C ILE A 7 -28.70 -42.17 7.25
N VAL A 8 -27.80 -43.13 7.05
CA VAL A 8 -26.34 -42.91 7.07
C VAL A 8 -26.00 -41.91 5.98
N GLY A 9 -25.38 -40.79 6.36
CA GLY A 9 -24.95 -39.74 5.44
C GLY A 9 -23.86 -40.24 4.50
N SER A 10 -24.16 -40.25 3.20
CA SER A 10 -23.16 -40.46 2.15
C SER A 10 -22.10 -39.37 2.20
N SER A 11 -20.85 -39.78 2.34
CA SER A 11 -19.66 -38.97 2.11
C SER A 11 -19.68 -38.45 0.67
N GLY A 12 -19.91 -37.14 0.53
CA GLY A 12 -19.79 -36.44 -0.74
C GLY A 12 -18.33 -36.49 -1.19
N GLN A 13 -18.04 -37.34 -2.17
CA GLN A 13 -16.80 -37.29 -2.92
C GLN A 13 -16.72 -35.93 -3.63
N GLY A 14 -15.82 -35.08 -3.18
CA GLY A 14 -15.44 -33.88 -3.91
C GLY A 14 -14.89 -34.30 -5.26
N LYS A 15 -15.69 -34.14 -6.31
CA LYS A 15 -15.22 -34.30 -7.69
C LYS A 15 -14.10 -33.31 -7.91
N ALA A 16 -12.87 -33.80 -8.06
CA ALA A 16 -11.77 -33.03 -8.60
C ALA A 16 -12.21 -32.58 -10.01
N LEU A 17 -12.56 -31.31 -10.15
CA LEU A 17 -12.77 -30.72 -11.47
C LEU A 17 -11.45 -30.87 -12.23
N PRO A 18 -11.45 -31.47 -13.43
CA PRO A 18 -10.25 -31.57 -14.24
C PRO A 18 -9.78 -30.14 -14.49
N GLN A 19 -8.53 -29.89 -14.10
CA GLN A 19 -7.87 -28.62 -14.29
C GLN A 19 -7.79 -28.40 -15.80
N GLU A 20 -8.63 -27.50 -16.35
CA GLU A 20 -8.58 -27.09 -17.75
C GLU A 20 -7.12 -26.83 -18.13
N ASP A 21 -6.71 -27.34 -19.30
CA ASP A 21 -5.32 -27.32 -19.77
C ASP A 21 -4.69 -25.94 -19.55
N ARG A 22 -3.85 -25.84 -18.52
CA ARG A 22 -3.24 -24.59 -18.11
C ARG A 22 -2.25 -24.17 -19.19
N GLY A 23 -2.49 -23.01 -19.82
CA GLY A 23 -1.56 -22.41 -20.78
C GLY A 23 -0.22 -21.92 -20.21
N THR A 24 0.10 -22.21 -18.93
CA THR A 24 1.44 -22.01 -18.34
C THR A 24 1.79 -23.16 -17.41
N SER A 25 3.07 -23.53 -17.40
CA SER A 25 3.66 -24.50 -16.49
C SER A 25 3.97 -23.89 -15.11
N GLU A 26 4.07 -24.73 -14.08
CA GLU A 26 4.44 -24.29 -12.73
C GLU A 26 5.82 -23.59 -12.68
N ARG A 27 6.75 -24.00 -13.56
CA ARG A 27 8.07 -23.39 -13.67
C ARG A 27 7.98 -21.96 -14.20
N GLU A 28 7.10 -21.72 -15.16
CA GLU A 28 6.82 -20.38 -15.69
C GLU A 28 6.13 -19.52 -14.65
N ASP A 29 5.16 -20.06 -13.92
CA ASP A 29 4.45 -19.34 -12.85
C ASP A 29 5.43 -18.91 -11.74
N ARG A 30 6.37 -19.77 -11.35
CA ARG A 30 7.42 -19.43 -10.39
C ARG A 30 8.37 -18.35 -10.91
N ARG A 31 8.69 -18.36 -12.22
CA ARG A 31 9.49 -17.30 -12.85
C ARG A 31 8.73 -15.98 -12.88
N VAL A 32 7.45 -16.00 -13.24
CA VAL A 32 6.58 -14.81 -13.24
C VAL A 32 6.50 -14.18 -11.85
N GLN A 33 6.32 -14.99 -10.81
CA GLN A 33 6.29 -14.51 -9.43
C GLN A 33 7.67 -14.01 -8.97
N GLY A 34 8.76 -14.68 -9.35
CA GLY A 34 10.12 -14.28 -9.00
C GLY A 34 10.59 -12.96 -9.63
N MET A 35 10.01 -12.57 -10.77
CA MET A 35 10.31 -11.29 -11.43
C MET A 35 9.46 -10.12 -10.91
N ALA A 36 8.43 -10.40 -10.12
CA ALA A 36 7.55 -9.37 -9.58
C ALA A 36 8.25 -8.51 -8.53
N HIS A 37 8.15 -7.20 -8.70
CA HIS A 37 8.60 -6.20 -7.72
C HIS A 37 7.62 -5.01 -7.74
N PRO A 38 7.61 -4.12 -6.72
CA PRO A 38 6.56 -3.12 -6.54
C PRO A 38 6.33 -2.15 -7.70
N THR A 39 7.30 -1.97 -8.59
CA THR A 39 7.22 -1.09 -9.75
C THR A 39 7.07 -1.83 -11.08
N ALA A 40 7.08 -3.16 -11.05
CA ALA A 40 7.06 -3.98 -12.25
C ALA A 40 5.65 -4.05 -12.86
N SER A 41 5.54 -3.68 -14.13
CA SER A 41 4.33 -3.90 -14.91
C SER A 41 4.24 -5.35 -15.38
N ALA A 42 3.01 -5.83 -15.62
CA ALA A 42 2.79 -7.14 -16.23
C ALA A 42 3.46 -7.27 -17.62
N ALA A 43 3.68 -6.15 -18.32
CA ALA A 43 4.39 -6.11 -19.59
C ALA A 43 5.89 -6.39 -19.44
N GLU A 44 6.53 -5.73 -18.47
CA GLU A 44 7.95 -5.93 -18.15
C GLU A 44 8.21 -7.34 -17.62
N ILE A 45 7.34 -7.84 -16.73
CA ILE A 45 7.43 -9.21 -16.23
C ILE A 45 7.33 -10.21 -17.39
N ARG A 46 6.38 -10.02 -18.32
CA ARG A 46 6.27 -10.87 -19.51
C ARG A 46 7.53 -10.82 -20.38
N ALA A 47 8.06 -9.62 -20.65
CA ALA A 47 9.25 -9.43 -21.45
C ALA A 47 10.48 -10.09 -20.82
N ALA A 48 10.62 -9.97 -19.49
CA ALA A 48 11.75 -10.54 -18.75
C ALA A 48 11.68 -12.06 -18.61
N VAL A 49 10.47 -12.63 -18.49
CA VAL A 49 10.28 -14.09 -18.44
C VAL A 49 10.37 -14.72 -19.84
N GLY A 50 10.12 -13.94 -20.90
CA GLY A 50 10.18 -14.41 -22.29
C GLY A 50 9.04 -15.37 -22.65
N THR A 51 7.89 -15.24 -21.98
CA THR A 51 6.73 -16.12 -22.20
C THR A 51 5.82 -15.58 -23.32
N THR A 52 5.24 -16.49 -24.10
CA THR A 52 4.23 -16.18 -25.14
C THR A 52 2.87 -15.77 -24.57
N VAL A 53 2.74 -15.74 -23.25
CA VAL A 53 1.47 -15.55 -22.54
C VAL A 53 1.05 -14.08 -22.53
N THR A 54 -0.25 -13.84 -22.46
CA THR A 54 -0.79 -12.48 -22.40
C THR A 54 -0.50 -11.81 -21.05
N GLN A 55 -0.49 -10.47 -21.02
CA GLN A 55 -0.38 -9.71 -19.75
C GLN A 55 -1.49 -10.11 -18.76
N ARG A 56 -2.69 -10.40 -19.24
CA ARG A 56 -3.81 -10.84 -18.40
C ARG A 56 -3.51 -12.16 -17.70
N THR A 57 -2.87 -13.10 -18.40
CA THR A 57 -2.39 -14.35 -17.80
C THR A 57 -1.37 -14.06 -16.71
N VAL A 58 -0.38 -13.19 -16.97
CA VAL A 58 0.61 -12.77 -15.98
C VAL A 58 -0.06 -12.19 -14.73
N THR A 59 -0.99 -11.24 -14.88
CA THR A 59 -1.73 -10.66 -13.76
C THR A 59 -2.50 -11.72 -12.98
N ASN A 60 -3.18 -12.64 -13.66
CA ASN A 60 -3.90 -13.73 -13.00
C ASN A 60 -2.96 -14.64 -12.19
N ARG A 61 -1.77 -14.96 -12.71
CA ARG A 61 -0.76 -15.77 -11.99
C ARG A 61 -0.18 -15.05 -10.78
N LEU A 62 0.03 -13.74 -10.87
CA LEU A 62 0.44 -12.93 -9.73
C LEU A 62 -0.64 -12.93 -8.63
N LEU A 63 -1.90 -12.74 -9.00
CA LEU A 63 -3.03 -12.79 -8.07
C LEU A 63 -3.23 -14.18 -7.43
N GLN A 64 -3.02 -15.25 -8.21
CA GLN A 64 -3.03 -16.63 -7.70
C GLN A 64 -1.89 -16.89 -6.71
N GLY A 65 -0.74 -16.23 -6.89
CA GLY A 65 0.36 -16.18 -5.93
C GLY A 65 0.22 -15.14 -4.83
N GLN A 66 -1.00 -14.58 -4.65
CA GLN A 66 -1.32 -13.58 -3.62
C GLN A 66 -0.50 -12.28 -3.71
N LEU A 67 0.16 -12.04 -4.85
CA LEU A 67 0.86 -10.79 -5.13
C LEU A 67 -0.16 -9.78 -5.66
N ARG A 68 -0.35 -8.70 -4.89
CA ARG A 68 -1.26 -7.61 -5.24
C ARG A 68 -0.46 -6.33 -5.41
N ASP A 69 -0.88 -5.53 -6.38
CA ASP A 69 -0.36 -4.19 -6.54
C ASP A 69 -0.73 -3.31 -5.33
N ARG A 70 0.20 -2.46 -4.93
CA ARG A 70 0.08 -1.51 -3.83
C ARG A 70 0.75 -0.21 -4.25
N ARG A 71 0.09 0.92 -3.97
CA ARG A 71 0.71 2.23 -4.13
C ARG A 71 1.88 2.35 -3.12
N PRO A 72 3.12 2.61 -3.57
CA PRO A 72 4.23 2.83 -2.66
C PRO A 72 3.97 4.06 -1.80
N VAL A 73 4.46 4.04 -0.56
CA VAL A 73 4.44 5.21 0.31
C VAL A 73 5.35 6.28 -0.29
N ALA A 74 4.84 7.50 -0.41
CA ALA A 74 5.65 8.63 -0.84
C ALA A 74 6.71 8.91 0.24
N CYS A 75 7.98 8.78 -0.13
CA CYS A 75 9.10 8.99 0.76
C CYS A 75 10.03 10.05 0.15
N ILE A 76 10.59 10.91 0.99
CA ILE A 76 11.67 11.81 0.59
C ILE A 76 12.95 10.96 0.45
N PRO A 77 13.59 10.92 -0.74
CA PRO A 77 14.81 10.15 -0.92
C PRO A 77 15.93 10.73 -0.04
N LEU A 78 16.53 9.88 0.80
CA LEU A 78 17.65 10.27 1.65
C LEU A 78 18.97 10.00 0.94
N THR A 79 19.92 10.93 1.08
CA THR A 79 21.29 10.67 0.64
C THR A 79 21.93 9.59 1.54
N PRO A 80 22.92 8.82 1.04
CA PRO A 80 23.62 7.83 1.86
C PRO A 80 24.21 8.42 3.15
N ASN A 81 24.68 9.67 3.11
CA ASN A 81 25.19 10.37 4.28
C ASN A 81 24.08 10.64 5.32
N HIS A 82 22.90 11.08 4.88
CA HIS A 82 21.75 11.27 5.77
C HIS A 82 21.35 9.95 6.45
N CYS A 83 21.32 8.84 5.70
CA CYS A 83 21.03 7.52 6.27
C CYS A 83 22.03 7.12 7.37
N ARG A 84 23.33 7.32 7.13
CA ARG A 84 24.38 7.02 8.11
C ARG A 84 24.25 7.88 9.37
N LEU A 85 24.10 9.20 9.21
CA LEU A 85 24.02 10.13 10.34
C LEU A 85 22.77 9.90 11.18
N ARG A 86 21.60 9.71 10.54
CA ARG A 86 20.36 9.39 11.25
C ARG A 86 20.48 8.07 12.03
N ARG A 87 21.08 7.04 11.43
CA ARG A 87 21.30 5.75 12.11
C ARG A 87 22.21 5.91 13.33
N GLN A 88 23.35 6.60 13.20
CA GLN A 88 24.27 6.85 14.30
C GLN A 88 23.59 7.66 15.42
N TRP A 89 22.80 8.68 15.05
CA TRP A 89 22.05 9.48 16.01
C TRP A 89 21.05 8.64 16.81
N CYS A 90 20.30 7.75 16.14
CA CYS A 90 19.36 6.84 16.78
C CYS A 90 20.09 5.83 17.69
N GLN A 91 21.19 5.24 17.22
CA GLN A 91 21.97 4.28 18.01
C GLN A 91 22.55 4.90 19.27
N ALA A 92 23.10 6.11 19.17
CA ALA A 92 23.65 6.84 20.31
C ALA A 92 22.61 7.13 21.40
N ARG A 93 21.32 7.23 21.02
CA ARG A 93 20.20 7.57 21.92
C ARG A 93 19.23 6.39 22.11
N ALA A 94 19.59 5.19 21.69
CA ALA A 94 18.71 4.02 21.81
C ALA A 94 18.40 3.64 23.27
N HIS A 95 19.29 3.99 24.20
CA HIS A 95 19.13 3.75 25.63
C HIS A 95 18.43 4.91 26.37
N TRP A 96 18.17 6.04 25.70
CA TRP A 96 17.54 7.20 26.32
C TRP A 96 16.10 6.87 26.70
N ARG A 97 15.75 7.15 27.95
CA ARG A 97 14.38 6.99 28.47
C ARG A 97 13.92 8.30 29.11
N ARG A 98 14.38 8.56 30.33
CA ARG A 98 14.02 9.79 31.07
C ARG A 98 14.68 11.02 30.48
N ASP A 99 15.78 10.83 29.77
CA ASP A 99 16.57 11.88 29.12
C ASP A 99 15.78 12.61 28.04
N TRP A 100 14.76 11.98 27.44
CA TRP A 100 13.87 12.68 26.51
C TRP A 100 13.09 13.84 27.15
N ARG A 101 12.88 13.80 28.49
CA ARG A 101 12.13 14.85 29.20
C ARG A 101 12.88 16.17 29.30
N SER A 102 14.19 16.18 29.13
CA SER A 102 14.99 17.41 29.14
C SER A 102 15.19 18.01 27.75
N VAL A 103 14.76 17.32 26.69
CA VAL A 103 14.91 17.82 25.31
C VAL A 103 13.72 18.71 24.97
N VAL A 104 14.02 19.96 24.61
CA VAL A 104 13.04 20.89 24.04
C VAL A 104 13.15 20.84 22.51
N PHE A 105 12.05 20.53 21.84
CA PHE A 105 11.97 20.52 20.38
C PHE A 105 11.39 21.83 19.87
N SER A 106 11.86 22.26 18.70
CA SER A 106 11.34 23.42 17.98
C SER A 106 11.22 23.05 16.50
N ASP A 107 10.07 23.32 15.91
CA ASP A 107 9.86 23.27 14.47
C ASP A 107 9.05 24.48 14.01
N GLU A 108 8.95 24.63 12.69
CA GLU A 108 8.11 25.64 12.04
C GLU A 108 7.11 24.89 11.17
N SER A 109 5.82 25.18 11.35
CA SER A 109 4.75 24.57 10.58
C SER A 109 3.87 25.62 9.94
N ARG A 110 3.51 25.37 8.68
CA ARG A 110 2.59 26.23 7.94
C ARG A 110 1.15 25.80 8.21
N PHE A 111 0.29 26.74 8.58
CA PHE A 111 -1.13 26.50 8.76
C PHE A 111 -1.93 27.06 7.59
N CYS A 112 -2.68 26.20 6.90
CA CYS A 112 -3.57 26.62 5.80
C CYS A 112 -5.01 26.74 6.31
N LEU A 113 -5.65 27.90 6.13
CA LEU A 113 -7.05 28.14 6.54
C LEU A 113 -8.09 27.47 5.63
N VAL A 114 -7.71 27.14 4.39
CA VAL A 114 -8.54 26.43 3.42
C VAL A 114 -7.67 25.35 2.79
N ALA A 115 -8.13 24.10 2.77
CA ALA A 115 -7.40 22.99 2.17
C ALA A 115 -7.51 23.09 0.63
N SER A 116 -6.43 23.52 -0.04
CA SER A 116 -6.41 23.74 -1.50
C SER A 116 -6.06 22.49 -2.31
N ASP A 117 -5.65 21.40 -1.66
CA ASP A 117 -4.92 20.29 -2.30
C ASP A 117 -5.64 18.93 -2.26
N GLY A 118 -6.84 18.88 -1.66
CA GLY A 118 -7.62 17.66 -1.54
C GLY A 118 -8.25 17.21 -2.86
N ARG A 119 -7.78 16.08 -3.43
CA ARG A 119 -8.53 15.40 -4.51
C ARG A 119 -9.80 14.76 -3.94
N VAL A 120 -10.97 15.17 -4.43
CA VAL A 120 -12.25 14.54 -4.08
C VAL A 120 -12.46 13.27 -4.92
N LEU A 121 -12.68 12.12 -4.27
CA LEU A 121 -13.07 10.91 -4.98
C LEU A 121 -14.54 11.03 -5.43
N VAL A 122 -14.76 11.20 -6.73
CA VAL A 122 -16.11 11.20 -7.33
C VAL A 122 -16.41 9.81 -7.90
N ARG A 123 -17.35 9.08 -7.30
CA ARG A 123 -17.88 7.84 -7.87
C ARG A 123 -19.06 8.14 -8.79
N ARG A 124 -18.88 8.02 -10.10
CA ARG A 124 -19.99 8.04 -11.06
C ARG A 124 -20.44 6.61 -11.31
N ARG A 125 -21.75 6.35 -11.32
CA ARG A 125 -22.28 5.15 -11.99
C ARG A 125 -21.86 5.27 -13.46
N GLN A 126 -21.42 4.17 -14.09
CA GLN A 126 -21.21 4.17 -15.54
C GLN A 126 -22.58 4.40 -16.19
N VAL A 127 -22.87 5.66 -16.51
CA VAL A 127 -24.01 6.04 -17.32
C VAL A 127 -23.49 6.25 -18.72
N SER A 128 -24.07 5.48 -19.65
CA SER A 128 -23.95 5.67 -21.08
C SER A 128 -24.03 7.16 -21.44
N ALA A 129 -22.91 7.70 -21.94
CA ALA A 129 -22.74 8.98 -22.61
C ALA A 129 -23.82 10.06 -22.35
N CYS A 130 -23.56 10.97 -21.42
CA CYS A 130 -24.04 12.34 -21.54
C CYS A 130 -23.08 13.33 -20.86
N ASN A 131 -22.59 14.27 -21.68
CA ASN A 131 -21.67 15.34 -21.34
C ASN A 131 -22.35 16.45 -20.53
N GLN A 132 -21.84 16.73 -19.34
CA GLN A 132 -21.93 18.04 -18.71
C GLN A 132 -20.66 18.30 -17.88
N PRO A 133 -19.90 19.37 -18.14
CA PRO A 133 -18.82 19.80 -17.26
C PRO A 133 -19.34 20.88 -16.33
N VAL A 134 -19.43 20.62 -15.03
CA VAL A 134 -19.44 21.70 -14.03
C VAL A 134 -18.64 21.23 -12.82
N CYS A 135 -17.37 21.61 -12.78
CA CYS A 135 -16.62 21.74 -11.54
C CYS A 135 -15.49 22.74 -11.78
N GLY A 136 -15.85 24.01 -11.87
CA GLY A 136 -14.92 25.12 -11.66
C GLY A 136 -15.28 25.76 -10.32
N LEU A 137 -14.38 25.66 -9.35
CA LEU A 137 -14.36 26.56 -8.21
C LEU A 137 -12.90 27.00 -8.05
N ASP A 138 -12.58 28.10 -8.74
CA ASP A 138 -11.36 28.84 -8.52
C ASP A 138 -11.38 29.37 -7.08
N THR A 139 -10.35 29.06 -6.30
CA THR A 139 -10.18 29.64 -4.96
C THR A 139 -8.97 30.54 -5.02
N LEU A 140 -9.20 31.84 -4.85
CA LEU A 140 -8.15 32.86 -4.74
C LEU A 140 -7.33 32.60 -3.48
N ASP A 141 -6.00 32.51 -3.66
CA ASP A 141 -5.01 32.44 -2.58
C ASP A 141 -4.92 33.80 -1.87
N LEU A 142 -5.40 33.87 -0.62
CA LEU A 142 -5.04 34.94 0.32
C LEU A 142 -4.07 34.36 1.34
N HIS A 143 -2.80 34.70 1.17
CA HIS A 143 -1.70 34.33 2.05
C HIS A 143 -1.63 35.30 3.24
N LEU A 144 -1.87 34.81 4.46
CA LEU A 144 -1.58 35.50 5.72
C LEU A 144 -0.70 34.57 6.55
N GLU A 145 0.58 34.89 6.63
CA GLU A 145 1.58 34.16 7.42
C GLU A 145 1.49 34.65 8.88
N LEU A 146 0.91 33.85 9.76
CA LEU A 146 0.97 34.01 11.21
C LEU A 146 2.03 33.05 11.75
N TRP A 147 3.18 33.60 12.16
CA TRP A 147 4.25 32.85 12.80
C TRP A 147 3.83 32.52 14.24
N SER A 148 3.78 31.23 14.59
CA SER A 148 3.57 30.77 15.97
C SER A 148 4.65 29.77 16.34
N VAL A 149 5.38 30.05 17.41
CA VAL A 149 6.37 29.13 17.99
C VAL A 149 5.66 28.30 19.07
N GLU A 150 5.37 27.03 18.78
CA GLU A 150 4.76 26.11 19.75
C GLU A 150 5.81 25.24 20.45
N GLN A 151 5.75 25.19 21.79
CA GLN A 151 6.56 24.30 22.63
C GLN A 151 5.70 23.08 23.01
N PHE A 152 6.07 21.90 22.53
CA PHE A 152 5.36 20.66 22.86
C PHE A 152 6.04 19.91 24.03
N PRO A 153 5.42 19.81 25.22
CA PRO A 153 5.89 18.89 26.25
C PRO A 153 5.48 17.45 25.93
N VAL A 154 6.44 16.52 25.97
CA VAL A 154 6.18 15.10 25.71
C VAL A 154 5.44 14.46 26.89
N THR A 155 4.13 14.22 26.75
CA THR A 155 3.43 13.22 27.59
C THR A 155 3.72 11.83 27.04
N ALA A 156 4.30 10.97 27.88
CA ALA A 156 4.67 9.60 27.55
C ALA A 156 3.45 8.78 27.11
N GLY A 157 3.25 8.62 25.80
CA GLY A 157 2.11 7.85 25.28
C GLY A 157 1.95 7.82 23.77
N ALA A 158 3.03 7.83 22.98
CA ALA A 158 2.92 7.64 21.53
C ALA A 158 4.25 7.20 20.89
N LEU A 159 4.78 6.04 21.27
CA LEU A 159 5.86 5.38 20.52
C LEU A 159 5.44 3.95 20.17
N SER A 160 4.46 3.83 19.29
CA SER A 160 4.14 2.60 18.57
C SER A 160 4.06 2.91 17.07
N TRP A 161 5.19 3.28 16.47
CA TRP A 161 5.30 3.30 15.01
C TRP A 161 6.60 2.59 14.61
N SER A 162 6.38 1.51 13.84
CA SER A 162 7.34 0.89 12.92
C SER A 162 8.48 0.06 13.51
N SER A 163 8.16 -1.19 13.84
CA SER A 163 9.07 -2.32 13.58
C SER A 163 8.51 -3.10 12.40
N HIS A 164 8.85 -2.69 11.18
CA HIS A 164 8.90 -3.55 9.99
C HIS A 164 10.13 -3.11 9.20
N VAL A 165 11.18 -3.91 9.28
CA VAL A 165 12.37 -3.88 8.43
C VAL A 165 12.21 -5.08 7.48
N PRO A 166 12.62 -4.99 6.19
CA PRO A 166 12.48 -6.07 5.21
C PRO A 166 13.15 -7.39 5.62
#